data_AF-A0A9W6IC56-F1
#
_entry.id   AF-A0A9W6IC56-F1
#
_cell.length_a   1.000
_cell.length_b   1.000
_cell.length_c   1.000
_cell.angle_alpha   90.00
_cell.angle_beta   90.00
_cell.angle_gamma   90.00
#
_symmetry.space_group_name_H-M   'P 1'
#
loop_
_entity.id
_entity.type
_entity.pdbx_description
1 polymer ?
#
loop_
_entity_poly.entity_id
_entity_poly.type
_entity_poly.pdbx_seq_one_letter_code
_entity_poly.pdbx_strand_id
1 'polypeptide(L)'
;MVRWIRPLLAEVEESAEILGAKAHGLVVLRRLGLPVPAGFVVTTEACRAFLREGRLPDGLDEELAAALGDLEAATGRRFGGARTPLAVSVRSGASVSMPGMMNTILNLGLTAEAAAGLAVETGDARFALNSRLRFLSTFASAIADTDVDGVAAAPDRAAGRSAEDEDEEARLADAIEAVQRLVRQRCGRAIPDNAARQLALAVATVFSSWDTSRARTYRELHDIPHDLGTAAIVQTMVFGNRDDHSGTGVAFSRDPNTGENIPFGEVLFGHQGEDVVSGRSLTRPLHELADREPAVWTALVDALSRVEGHYLDACYVEFTFQAGELWMLQVRPGRFVGGAAVRVATDLADERVITRHEALLRVSPQHLQHVRTPRIAASAEADIVARGVGACPGVAVGKVATTTDAAVRMSADGPVILVRPETSPHDMRGLAAATGIVTARGGPASHAAVVARAMGKPAVVGVADLIVEVADALVRTGGRAIAEGALVTIDGTSGEVALGSPRVTTNAADAHLRRLLAWADDVSGDRSERDEAQRLSAAHAALRHA
;
A
#
# COMPACT_ATOMS: atom_id res chain seq x y z
N MET A 1 -9.69 10.42 33.23
CA MET A 1 -10.61 10.50 32.09
C MET A 1 -9.87 9.92 30.90
N VAL A 2 -10.45 8.95 30.18
CA VAL A 2 -9.79 8.38 28.99
C VAL A 2 -9.77 9.48 27.94
N ARG A 3 -8.58 9.79 27.41
CA ARG A 3 -8.43 10.76 26.32
C ARG A 3 -8.43 9.97 25.02
N TRP A 4 -9.36 10.26 24.11
CA TRP A 4 -9.56 9.48 22.89
C TRP A 4 -8.61 9.89 21.76
N ILE A 5 -8.14 11.13 21.76
CA ILE A 5 -7.31 11.71 20.70
C ILE A 5 -5.88 11.99 21.19
N ARG A 6 -4.91 11.73 20.31
CA ARG A 6 -3.51 12.13 20.47
C ARG A 6 -3.07 13.00 19.29
N PRO A 7 -2.36 14.12 19.52
CA PRO A 7 -1.83 14.91 18.42
C PRO A 7 -0.70 14.14 17.73
N LEU A 8 -0.38 14.45 16.46
CA LEU A 8 0.81 13.92 15.79
C LEU A 8 2.00 14.85 16.02
N LEU A 9 2.60 14.77 17.20
CA LEU A 9 3.77 15.56 17.59
C LEU A 9 4.97 14.67 17.92
N ALA A 10 6.18 15.22 17.87
CA ALA A 10 7.41 14.45 18.10
C ALA A 10 7.53 13.97 19.55
N GLU A 11 6.90 14.66 20.49
CA GLU A 11 6.98 14.42 21.93
C GLU A 11 5.99 13.33 22.40
N VAL A 12 5.14 12.81 21.51
CA VAL A 12 4.11 11.82 21.84
C VAL A 12 4.74 10.44 22.06
N GLU A 13 4.65 9.91 23.27
CA GLU A 13 5.32 8.66 23.68
C GLU A 13 4.40 7.43 23.67
N GLU A 14 3.13 7.58 23.29
CA GLU A 14 2.18 6.48 23.21
C GLU A 14 2.65 5.36 22.26
N SER A 15 2.39 4.12 22.68
CA SER A 15 2.80 2.94 21.92
C SER A 15 2.03 2.79 20.60
N ALA A 16 2.59 1.99 19.68
CA ALA A 16 1.91 1.56 18.47
C ALA A 16 0.60 0.79 18.74
N GLU A 17 0.41 0.25 19.95
CA GLU A 17 -0.86 -0.38 20.35
C GLU A 17 -1.99 0.63 20.53
N ILE A 18 -1.68 1.83 21.03
CA ILE A 18 -2.66 2.91 21.24
C ILE A 18 -2.84 3.74 19.97
N LEU A 19 -1.73 4.13 19.33
CA LEU A 19 -1.75 5.00 18.15
C LEU A 19 -2.05 4.24 16.85
N GLY A 20 -1.78 2.94 16.82
CA GLY A 20 -1.62 2.20 15.58
C GLY A 20 -0.21 2.39 14.97
N ALA A 21 0.25 1.40 14.22
CA ALA A 21 1.61 1.37 13.67
C ALA A 21 1.89 2.54 12.71
N LYS A 22 0.91 2.94 11.89
CA LYS A 22 1.08 4.04 10.93
C LYS A 22 1.29 5.38 11.65
N ALA A 23 0.45 5.69 12.63
CA ALA A 23 0.56 6.92 13.41
C ALA A 23 1.85 6.97 14.23
N HIS A 24 2.22 5.85 14.84
CA HIS A 24 3.51 5.73 15.51
C HIS A 24 4.67 6.01 14.55
N GLY A 25 4.61 5.48 13.32
CA GLY A 25 5.56 5.83 12.26
C GLY A 25 5.60 7.33 11.93
N LEU A 26 4.46 8.01 11.87
CA LEU A 26 4.39 9.46 11.65
C LEU A 26 5.04 10.27 12.80
N VAL A 27 4.85 9.84 14.05
CA VAL A 27 5.53 10.42 15.21
C VAL A 27 7.04 10.24 15.09
N VAL A 28 7.51 9.05 14.71
CA VAL A 28 8.93 8.78 14.47
C VAL A 28 9.49 9.67 13.37
N LEU A 29 8.81 9.79 12.23
CA LEU A 29 9.23 10.68 11.14
C LEU A 29 9.37 12.14 11.62
N ARG A 30 8.45 12.64 12.47
CA ARG A 30 8.57 13.97 13.09
C ARG A 30 9.75 14.09 14.03
N ARG A 31 10.02 13.08 14.88
CA ARG A 31 11.22 13.04 15.74
C ARG A 31 12.50 13.06 14.94
N LEU A 32 12.49 12.40 13.79
CA LEU A 32 13.58 12.43 12.85
C LEU A 32 13.67 13.74 12.10
N GLY A 33 12.83 14.75 12.35
CA GLY A 33 12.86 16.06 11.70
C GLY A 33 12.45 16.04 10.24
N LEU A 34 11.61 15.07 9.84
CA LEU A 34 11.10 14.93 8.48
C LEU A 34 9.76 15.65 8.31
N PRO A 35 9.46 16.17 7.10
CA PRO A 35 8.25 16.93 6.85
C PRO A 35 7.04 16.01 6.85
N VAL A 36 6.25 16.05 7.93
CA VAL A 36 5.02 15.26 8.06
C VAL A 36 3.83 16.21 8.15
N PRO A 37 2.78 16.06 7.34
CA PRO A 37 1.61 16.95 7.43
C PRO A 37 0.98 16.91 8.83
N ALA A 38 0.50 18.06 9.31
CA ALA A 38 -0.09 18.18 10.65
C ALA A 38 -1.35 17.31 10.79
N GLY A 39 -1.62 16.81 11.98
CA GLY A 39 -2.77 15.94 12.22
C GLY A 39 -2.86 15.42 13.65
N PHE A 40 -3.80 14.51 13.85
CA PHE A 40 -4.04 13.83 15.11
C PHE A 40 -4.57 12.40 14.87
N VAL A 41 -4.67 11.63 15.94
CA VAL A 41 -5.03 10.22 15.93
C VAL A 41 -6.16 9.98 16.89
N VAL A 42 -7.26 9.43 16.42
CA VAL A 42 -8.28 8.82 17.26
C VAL A 42 -7.83 7.40 17.57
N THR A 43 -7.56 7.13 18.84
CA THR A 43 -6.85 5.94 19.33
C THR A 43 -7.58 4.62 19.08
N THR A 44 -6.84 3.50 19.15
CA THR A 44 -7.43 2.15 19.11
C THR A 44 -8.44 1.93 20.24
N GLU A 45 -8.26 2.60 21.39
CA GLU A 45 -9.19 2.51 22.53
C GLU A 45 -10.58 3.06 22.18
N ALA A 46 -10.63 4.18 21.45
CA ALA A 46 -11.87 4.75 20.96
C ALA A 46 -12.59 3.80 19.99
N CYS A 47 -11.83 3.10 19.13
CA CYS A 47 -12.38 2.07 18.25
C CYS A 47 -12.96 0.90 19.06
N ARG A 48 -12.25 0.39 20.07
CA ARG A 48 -12.76 -0.69 20.92
C ARG A 48 -14.03 -0.28 21.66
N ALA A 49 -14.11 0.96 22.14
CA ALA A 49 -15.35 1.51 22.73
C ALA A 49 -16.49 1.56 21.70
N PHE A 50 -16.20 2.08 20.50
CA PHE A 50 -17.16 2.13 19.40
C PHE A 50 -17.70 0.76 19.01
N LEU A 51 -16.84 -0.25 18.85
CA LEU A 51 -17.23 -1.60 18.49
C LEU A 51 -18.07 -2.29 19.58
N ARG A 52 -17.87 -1.93 20.85
CA ARG A 52 -18.63 -2.47 21.97
C ARG A 52 -20.02 -1.84 22.09
N GLU A 53 -20.11 -0.53 21.87
CA GLU A 53 -21.35 0.23 22.10
C GLU A 53 -22.17 0.48 20.83
N GLY A 54 -21.59 0.27 19.65
CA GLY A 54 -22.24 0.55 18.36
C GLY A 54 -22.38 2.05 18.03
N ARG A 55 -21.76 2.93 18.81
CA ARG A 55 -21.78 4.39 18.67
C ARG A 55 -20.42 4.98 19.07
N LEU A 56 -20.12 6.20 18.63
CA LEU A 56 -18.89 6.88 19.04
C LEU A 56 -18.89 7.11 20.58
N PRO A 57 -17.74 6.95 21.26
CA PRO A 57 -17.67 7.09 22.71
C PRO A 57 -17.96 8.53 23.16
N ASP A 58 -18.54 8.65 24.35
CA ASP A 58 -18.87 9.95 24.94
C ASP A 58 -17.63 10.83 25.10
N GLY A 59 -17.77 12.12 24.80
CA GLY A 59 -16.67 13.12 24.83
C GLY A 59 -15.80 13.14 23.58
N LEU A 60 -15.87 12.16 22.68
CA LEU A 60 -15.06 12.16 21.45
C LEU A 60 -15.39 13.33 20.53
N ASP A 61 -16.66 13.74 20.41
CA ASP A 61 -17.06 14.87 19.55
C ASP A 61 -16.42 16.19 20.02
N GLU A 62 -16.30 16.39 21.33
CA GLU A 62 -15.63 17.56 21.93
C GLU A 62 -14.12 17.52 21.67
N GLU A 63 -13.50 16.34 21.83
CA GLU A 63 -12.08 16.15 21.50
C GLU A 63 -11.80 16.36 20.00
N LEU A 64 -12.68 15.89 19.11
CA LEU A 64 -12.56 16.09 17.67
C LEU A 64 -12.62 17.58 17.31
N ALA A 65 -13.56 18.33 17.91
CA ALA A 65 -13.68 19.76 17.70
C ALA A 65 -12.43 20.51 18.20
N ALA A 66 -11.89 20.16 19.37
CA ALA A 66 -10.66 20.74 19.89
C ALA A 66 -9.45 20.45 19.00
N ALA A 67 -9.27 19.19 18.60
CA ALA A 67 -8.16 18.77 17.74
C ALA A 67 -8.23 19.40 16.33
N LEU A 68 -9.45 19.61 15.80
CA LEU A 68 -9.64 20.39 14.57
C LEU A 68 -9.26 21.86 14.76
N GLY A 69 -9.65 22.48 15.88
CA GLY A 69 -9.27 23.87 16.20
C GLY A 69 -7.74 24.04 16.26
N ASP A 70 -7.04 23.10 16.88
CA ASP A 70 -5.57 23.07 16.90
C ASP A 70 -4.99 22.93 15.49
N LEU A 71 -5.60 22.09 14.64
CA LEU A 71 -5.17 21.90 13.25
C LEU A 71 -5.40 23.16 12.39
N GLU A 72 -6.53 23.85 12.57
CA GLU A 72 -6.83 25.12 11.93
C GLU A 72 -5.85 26.22 12.37
N ALA A 73 -5.47 26.25 13.64
CA ALA A 73 -4.47 27.19 14.17
C ALA A 73 -3.07 26.90 13.60
N ALA A 74 -2.66 25.63 13.55
CA ALA A 74 -1.36 25.22 13.03
C ALA A 74 -1.20 25.46 11.52
N THR A 75 -2.29 25.36 10.75
CA THR A 75 -2.27 25.50 9.29
C THR A 75 -2.68 26.89 8.78
N GLY A 76 -3.32 27.70 9.63
CA GLY A 76 -3.95 28.96 9.20
C GLY A 76 -5.16 28.78 8.29
N ARG A 77 -5.67 27.54 8.15
CA ARG A 77 -6.81 27.18 7.30
C ARG A 77 -8.08 26.96 8.14
N ARG A 78 -9.22 26.79 7.47
CA ARG A 78 -10.52 26.53 8.11
C ARG A 78 -11.20 25.29 7.53
N PHE A 79 -11.57 24.35 8.39
CA PHE A 79 -12.18 23.08 8.01
C PHE A 79 -13.60 23.29 7.50
N GLY A 80 -13.83 22.99 6.22
CA GLY A 80 -15.07 23.36 5.53
C GLY A 80 -15.19 24.87 5.23
N GLY A 81 -14.12 25.65 5.34
CA GLY A 81 -14.14 27.10 5.14
C GLY A 81 -14.17 27.55 3.67
N ALA A 82 -14.82 28.69 3.41
CA ALA A 82 -15.07 29.21 2.06
C ALA A 82 -13.90 29.94 1.36
N ARG A 83 -12.84 30.30 2.09
CA ARG A 83 -11.72 31.11 1.56
C ARG A 83 -10.38 30.36 1.57
N THR A 84 -10.02 29.79 2.71
CA THR A 84 -8.80 29.00 2.90
C THR A 84 -9.19 27.61 3.43
N PRO A 85 -9.81 26.76 2.59
CA PRO A 85 -10.35 25.48 3.02
C PRO A 85 -9.25 24.56 3.55
N LEU A 86 -9.47 23.97 4.71
CA LEU A 86 -8.71 22.84 5.21
C LEU A 86 -9.43 21.56 4.77
N ALA A 87 -8.73 20.74 3.99
CA ALA A 87 -9.11 19.36 3.73
C ALA A 87 -8.19 18.42 4.50
N VAL A 88 -8.73 17.27 4.93
CA VAL A 88 -7.99 16.25 5.67
C VAL A 88 -8.17 14.87 5.01
N SER A 89 -7.21 13.99 5.24
CA SER A 89 -7.36 12.56 5.03
C SER A 89 -7.75 11.90 6.36
N VAL A 90 -8.55 10.83 6.29
CA VAL A 90 -8.84 9.95 7.41
C VAL A 90 -8.39 8.54 7.03
N ARG A 91 -7.30 8.10 7.66
CA ARG A 91 -6.60 6.85 7.34
C ARG A 91 -6.67 5.90 8.52
N SER A 92 -7.07 4.67 8.26
CA SER A 92 -7.01 3.59 9.24
C SER A 92 -5.57 3.17 9.56
N GLY A 93 -5.31 2.80 10.81
CA GLY A 93 -4.04 2.24 11.26
C GLY A 93 -4.20 1.36 12.50
N ALA A 94 -4.16 0.05 12.33
CA ALA A 94 -4.09 -0.88 13.47
C ALA A 94 -2.65 -1.00 13.99
N SER A 95 -2.49 -1.64 15.16
CA SER A 95 -1.17 -1.94 15.74
C SER A 95 -0.38 -2.94 14.90
N VAL A 96 -1.08 -3.83 14.20
CA VAL A 96 -0.52 -4.76 13.22
C VAL A 96 -0.84 -4.28 11.81
N SER A 97 0.13 -4.37 10.90
CA SER A 97 -0.04 -3.95 9.51
C SER A 97 -1.03 -4.87 8.79
N MET A 98 -2.09 -4.28 8.22
CA MET A 98 -3.08 -4.96 7.37
C MET A 98 -3.16 -4.23 6.02
N PRO A 99 -2.18 -4.43 5.12
CA PRO A 99 -2.07 -3.67 3.88
C PRO A 99 -3.29 -3.90 2.97
N GLY A 100 -3.84 -2.80 2.43
CA GLY A 100 -5.03 -2.84 1.57
C GLY A 100 -6.35 -3.06 2.30
N MET A 101 -6.38 -3.62 3.51
CA MET A 101 -7.63 -4.15 4.09
C MET A 101 -8.61 -3.09 4.59
N MET A 102 -8.12 -1.91 4.92
CA MET A 102 -8.84 -0.94 5.73
C MET A 102 -9.10 0.35 4.96
N ASN A 103 -10.20 1.03 5.28
CA ASN A 103 -10.63 2.21 4.53
C ASN A 103 -9.68 3.39 4.71
N THR A 104 -9.54 4.18 3.65
CA THR A 104 -8.88 5.49 3.62
C THR A 104 -9.82 6.44 2.89
N ILE A 105 -10.03 7.63 3.46
CA ILE A 105 -10.86 8.68 2.86
C ILE A 105 -9.97 9.90 2.68
N LEU A 106 -9.84 10.38 1.44
CA LEU A 106 -9.07 11.58 1.10
C LEU A 106 -9.99 12.77 0.88
N ASN A 107 -9.41 13.97 0.88
CA ASN A 107 -10.11 15.21 0.51
C ASN A 107 -11.35 15.50 1.40
N LEU A 108 -11.39 14.98 2.62
CA LEU A 108 -12.50 15.17 3.55
C LEU A 108 -12.55 16.62 4.03
N GLY A 109 -13.75 17.19 4.10
CA GLY A 109 -13.96 18.60 4.41
C GLY A 109 -14.23 19.47 3.18
N LEU A 110 -14.09 18.92 1.96
CA LEU A 110 -14.49 19.60 0.72
C LEU A 110 -16.02 19.58 0.53
N THR A 111 -16.71 20.41 1.33
CA THR A 111 -18.11 20.83 1.09
C THR A 111 -18.24 21.61 -0.23
N ALA A 112 -19.47 21.90 -0.67
CA ALA A 112 -19.65 22.65 -1.93
C ALA A 112 -18.95 24.01 -1.83
N GLU A 113 -19.12 24.67 -0.69
CA GLU A 113 -18.51 25.95 -0.36
C GLU A 113 -16.98 25.86 -0.23
N ALA A 114 -16.46 24.82 0.45
CA ALA A 114 -15.02 24.64 0.59
C ALA A 114 -14.34 24.31 -0.75
N ALA A 115 -15.00 23.54 -1.63
CA ALA A 115 -14.50 23.27 -2.97
C ALA A 115 -14.48 24.54 -3.83
N ALA A 116 -15.50 25.39 -3.75
CA ALA A 116 -15.50 26.69 -4.42
C ALA A 116 -14.38 27.60 -3.87
N GLY A 117 -14.15 27.60 -2.56
CA GLY A 117 -13.03 28.30 -1.95
C GLY A 117 -11.67 27.80 -2.44
N LEU A 118 -11.53 26.47 -2.58
CA LEU A 118 -10.30 25.85 -3.08
C LEU A 118 -10.03 26.25 -4.52
N ALA A 119 -11.06 26.29 -5.37
CA ALA A 119 -10.97 26.74 -6.77
C ALA A 119 -10.43 28.18 -6.86
N VAL A 120 -10.92 29.08 -6.00
CA VAL A 120 -10.45 30.47 -5.96
C VAL A 120 -9.01 30.55 -5.44
N GLU A 121 -8.66 29.77 -4.41
CA GLU A 121 -7.30 29.74 -3.83
C GLU A 121 -6.26 29.24 -4.84
N THR A 122 -6.60 28.23 -5.64
CA THR A 122 -5.68 27.60 -6.60
C THR A 122 -5.72 28.26 -7.98
N GLY A 123 -6.78 28.99 -8.30
CA GLY A 123 -7.06 29.43 -9.67
C GLY A 123 -7.40 28.27 -10.62
N ASP A 124 -7.75 27.10 -10.08
CA ASP A 124 -8.02 25.87 -10.83
C ASP A 124 -9.32 25.21 -10.30
N ALA A 125 -10.45 25.56 -10.92
CA ALA A 125 -11.77 25.03 -10.57
C ALA A 125 -11.90 23.54 -10.91
N ARG A 126 -11.28 23.09 -12.01
CA ARG A 126 -11.21 21.67 -12.39
C ARG A 126 -10.57 20.84 -11.29
N PHE A 127 -9.43 21.26 -10.74
CA PHE A 127 -8.76 20.60 -9.62
C PHE A 127 -9.67 20.49 -8.39
N ALA A 128 -10.36 21.58 -8.03
CA ALA A 128 -11.23 21.59 -6.85
C ALA A 128 -12.46 20.68 -7.02
N LEU A 129 -13.11 20.73 -8.19
CA LEU A 129 -14.23 19.86 -8.54
C LEU A 129 -13.79 18.39 -8.59
N ASN A 130 -12.64 18.11 -9.21
CA ASN A 130 -12.09 16.76 -9.24
C ASN A 130 -11.78 16.22 -7.84
N SER A 131 -11.19 17.05 -6.97
CA SER A 131 -10.89 16.66 -5.58
C SER A 131 -12.17 16.36 -4.78
N ARG A 132 -13.24 17.15 -5.00
CA ARG A 132 -14.57 16.90 -4.41
C ARG A 132 -15.24 15.65 -4.98
N LEU A 133 -15.12 15.40 -6.28
CA LEU A 133 -15.63 14.19 -6.91
C LEU A 133 -14.94 12.94 -6.34
N ARG A 134 -13.60 12.96 -6.28
CA ARG A 134 -12.80 11.89 -5.65
C ARG A 134 -13.18 11.68 -4.19
N PHE A 135 -13.37 12.74 -3.40
CA PHE A 135 -13.87 12.64 -2.02
C PHE A 135 -15.20 11.87 -1.97
N LEU A 136 -16.18 12.28 -2.77
CA LEU A 136 -17.51 11.69 -2.75
C LEU A 136 -17.49 10.23 -3.21
N SER A 137 -16.75 9.91 -4.27
CA SER A 137 -16.62 8.55 -4.79
C SER A 137 -15.92 7.62 -3.79
N THR A 138 -14.78 8.04 -3.22
CA THR A 138 -14.03 7.22 -2.25
C THR A 138 -14.81 7.02 -0.96
N PHE A 139 -15.48 8.07 -0.47
CA PHE A 139 -16.30 7.96 0.74
C PHE A 139 -17.55 7.10 0.51
N ALA A 140 -18.13 7.15 -0.69
CA ALA A 140 -19.22 6.25 -1.10
C ALA A 140 -18.79 4.78 -1.02
N SER A 141 -17.66 4.43 -1.64
CA SER A 141 -17.11 3.07 -1.62
C SER A 141 -16.80 2.61 -0.20
N ALA A 142 -16.23 3.49 0.63
CA ALA A 142 -15.93 3.19 2.03
C ALA A 142 -17.20 2.89 2.86
N ILE A 143 -18.29 3.62 2.63
CA ILE A 143 -19.58 3.41 3.32
C ILE A 143 -20.29 2.15 2.83
N ALA A 144 -20.28 1.91 1.52
CA ALA A 144 -20.98 0.79 0.89
C ALA A 144 -20.23 -0.54 1.02
N ASP A 145 -18.99 -0.51 1.49
CA ASP A 145 -18.08 -1.66 1.57
C ASP A 145 -17.91 -2.42 0.25
N THR A 146 -18.08 -1.71 -0.87
CA THR A 146 -18.04 -2.25 -2.23
C THR A 146 -17.25 -1.32 -3.12
N ASP A 147 -16.62 -1.88 -4.14
CA ASP A 147 -16.02 -1.04 -5.19
C ASP A 147 -17.15 -0.38 -5.96
N VAL A 148 -17.27 0.95 -5.85
CA VAL A 148 -18.20 1.71 -6.67
C VAL A 148 -17.50 1.98 -8.00
N ASP A 149 -17.26 0.89 -8.75
CA ASP A 149 -16.83 0.99 -10.13
C ASP A 149 -17.92 1.72 -10.92
N GLY A 150 -17.53 2.81 -11.57
CA GLY A 150 -18.39 3.51 -12.53
C GLY A 150 -18.73 4.97 -12.23
N VAL A 151 -18.11 5.63 -11.24
CA VAL A 151 -18.23 7.10 -11.15
C VAL A 151 -16.87 7.80 -11.20
N ALA A 152 -16.49 8.10 -12.44
CA ALA A 152 -15.45 9.01 -12.92
C ALA A 152 -14.02 8.75 -12.44
N ALA A 153 -13.29 7.92 -13.20
CA ALA A 153 -11.90 8.27 -13.48
C ALA A 153 -11.95 9.53 -14.36
N ALA A 154 -11.54 10.67 -13.81
CA ALA A 154 -11.42 11.88 -14.63
C ALA A 154 -10.21 11.74 -15.56
N PRO A 155 -10.27 12.29 -16.78
CA PRO A 155 -9.13 12.31 -17.68
C PRO A 155 -7.97 13.14 -17.12
N ASP A 156 -6.76 12.73 -17.51
CA ASP A 156 -5.47 13.31 -17.12
C ASP A 156 -5.34 14.77 -17.61
N ARG A 157 -4.55 15.59 -16.90
CA ARG A 157 -4.44 17.03 -17.16
C ARG A 157 -3.90 17.32 -18.58
N ALA A 158 -4.71 17.95 -19.43
CA ALA A 158 -4.22 18.82 -20.50
C ALA A 158 -4.07 20.26 -19.98
N ALA A 159 -3.04 20.97 -20.44
CA ALA A 159 -2.69 22.33 -20.03
C ALA A 159 -3.23 23.37 -21.03
N GLY A 160 -3.86 24.43 -20.50
CA GLY A 160 -4.26 25.65 -21.22
C GLY A 160 -5.76 25.90 -21.22
N ARG A 161 -6.20 27.10 -20.79
CA ARG A 161 -7.62 27.51 -20.76
C ARG A 161 -8.22 27.49 -22.16
N SER A 162 -9.06 26.50 -22.45
CA SER A 162 -9.76 26.33 -23.73
C SER A 162 -11.28 26.19 -23.52
N ALA A 163 -12.07 26.23 -24.59
CA ALA A 163 -13.50 25.92 -24.51
C ALA A 163 -13.77 24.47 -24.01
N GLU A 164 -12.78 23.58 -24.15
CA GLU A 164 -12.86 22.20 -23.66
C GLU A 164 -12.83 22.12 -22.12
N ASP A 165 -12.28 23.14 -21.44
CA ASP A 165 -12.22 23.19 -19.98
C ASP A 165 -13.57 23.55 -19.34
N GLU A 166 -14.33 24.48 -19.94
CA GLU A 166 -15.70 24.81 -19.47
C GLU A 166 -16.63 23.60 -19.60
N ASP A 167 -16.49 22.84 -20.69
CA ASP A 167 -17.20 21.58 -20.91
C ASP A 167 -16.76 20.47 -19.93
N GLU A 168 -15.50 20.46 -19.47
CA GLU A 168 -15.01 19.52 -18.45
C GLU A 168 -15.53 19.87 -17.04
N GLU A 169 -15.54 21.15 -16.66
CA GLU A 169 -16.08 21.60 -15.38
C GLU A 169 -17.57 21.23 -15.24
N ALA A 170 -18.35 21.43 -16.30
CA ALA A 170 -19.74 20.99 -16.35
C ALA A 170 -19.87 19.47 -16.20
N ARG A 171 -19.03 18.69 -16.90
CA ARG A 171 -19.00 17.22 -16.77
C ARG A 171 -18.65 16.75 -15.36
N LEU A 172 -17.70 17.42 -14.68
CA LEU A 172 -17.34 17.10 -13.30
C LEU A 172 -18.49 17.43 -12.33
N ALA A 173 -19.21 18.54 -12.54
CA ALA A 173 -20.38 18.90 -11.74
C ALA A 173 -21.50 17.86 -11.89
N ASP A 174 -21.80 17.44 -13.11
CA ASP A 174 -22.79 16.37 -13.39
C ASP A 174 -22.37 15.04 -12.76
N ALA A 175 -21.08 14.70 -12.81
CA ALA A 175 -20.53 13.50 -12.19
C ALA A 175 -20.68 13.55 -10.66
N ILE A 176 -20.43 14.69 -10.02
CA ILE A 176 -20.64 14.88 -8.57
C ILE A 176 -22.10 14.59 -8.21
N GLU A 177 -23.05 15.14 -8.97
CA GLU A 177 -24.47 14.92 -8.71
C GLU A 177 -24.87 13.46 -8.92
N ALA A 178 -24.30 12.81 -9.94
CA ALA A 178 -24.48 11.38 -10.19
C ALA A 178 -23.97 10.51 -9.02
N VAL A 179 -22.76 10.76 -8.48
CA VAL A 179 -22.25 10.07 -7.28
C VAL A 179 -23.23 10.24 -6.13
N GLN A 180 -23.65 11.47 -5.84
CA GLN A 180 -24.53 11.76 -4.71
C GLN A 180 -25.90 11.07 -4.84
N ARG A 181 -26.43 10.94 -6.05
CA ARG A 181 -27.64 10.15 -6.32
C ARG A 181 -27.39 8.65 -6.08
N LEU A 182 -26.28 8.12 -6.59
CA LEU A 182 -25.90 6.72 -6.41
C LEU A 182 -25.72 6.36 -4.92
N VAL A 183 -25.07 7.23 -4.15
CA VAL A 183 -24.89 7.07 -2.71
C VAL A 183 -26.23 7.02 -1.99
N ARG A 184 -27.15 7.94 -2.29
CA ARG A 184 -28.50 7.94 -1.71
C ARG A 184 -29.26 6.65 -2.02
N GLN A 185 -29.17 6.16 -3.25
CA GLN A 185 -29.83 4.93 -3.69
C GLN A 185 -29.24 3.68 -3.02
N ARG A 186 -27.91 3.54 -2.97
CA ARG A 186 -27.25 2.33 -2.44
C ARG A 186 -27.16 2.32 -0.91
N CYS A 187 -26.90 3.47 -0.29
CA CYS A 187 -26.60 3.55 1.14
C CYS A 187 -27.80 3.99 1.98
N GLY A 188 -28.91 4.40 1.35
CA GLY A 188 -30.10 4.94 2.04
C GLY A 188 -29.88 6.28 2.73
N ARG A 189 -28.71 6.91 2.54
CA ARG A 189 -28.31 8.18 3.16
C ARG A 189 -27.41 8.97 2.22
N ALA A 190 -27.40 10.30 2.36
CA ALA A 190 -26.46 11.17 1.66
C ALA A 190 -25.17 11.36 2.47
N ILE A 191 -24.05 11.62 1.78
CA ILE A 191 -22.86 12.18 2.45
C ILE A 191 -23.22 13.61 2.88
N PRO A 192 -23.07 13.98 4.16
CA PRO A 192 -23.39 15.33 4.62
C PRO A 192 -22.53 16.38 3.92
N ASP A 193 -23.11 17.50 3.49
CA ASP A 193 -22.34 18.67 3.02
C ASP A 193 -21.96 19.59 4.21
N ASN A 194 -21.52 18.98 5.31
CA ASN A 194 -21.05 19.64 6.52
C ASN A 194 -19.77 18.95 6.99
N ALA A 195 -18.66 19.69 7.04
CA ALA A 195 -17.33 19.13 7.27
C ALA A 195 -17.21 18.39 8.63
N ALA A 196 -17.75 18.94 9.71
CA ALA A 196 -17.72 18.29 11.03
C ALA A 196 -18.49 16.96 11.04
N ARG A 197 -19.68 16.93 10.42
CA ARG A 197 -20.46 15.69 10.26
C ARG A 197 -19.78 14.68 9.34
N GLN A 198 -19.09 15.14 8.29
CA GLN A 198 -18.27 14.27 7.44
C GLN A 198 -17.18 13.59 8.26
N LEU A 199 -16.48 14.33 9.14
CA LEU A 199 -15.41 13.79 9.95
C LEU A 199 -15.90 12.71 10.92
N ALA A 200 -16.95 13.00 11.69
CA ALA A 200 -17.52 12.03 12.62
C ALA A 200 -17.96 10.74 11.89
N LEU A 201 -18.59 10.89 10.72
CA LEU A 201 -18.99 9.76 9.90
C LEU A 201 -17.79 8.97 9.34
N ALA A 202 -16.71 9.65 8.94
CA ALA A 202 -15.51 9.01 8.43
C ALA A 202 -14.78 8.24 9.52
N VAL A 203 -14.68 8.77 10.74
CA VAL A 203 -14.12 8.06 11.89
C VAL A 203 -14.94 6.80 12.19
N ALA A 204 -16.27 6.91 12.24
CA ALA A 204 -17.14 5.75 12.42
C ALA A 204 -16.97 4.71 11.30
N THR A 205 -16.84 5.15 10.05
CA THR A 205 -16.65 4.27 8.88
C THR A 205 -15.28 3.56 8.93
N VAL A 206 -14.22 4.24 9.38
CA VAL A 206 -12.91 3.63 9.63
C VAL A 206 -12.99 2.59 10.75
N PHE A 207 -13.67 2.90 11.86
CA PHE A 207 -13.83 1.93 12.95
C PHE A 207 -14.65 0.71 12.52
N SER A 208 -15.76 0.90 11.81
CA SER A 208 -16.57 -0.18 11.24
C SER A 208 -15.78 -1.03 10.24
N SER A 209 -14.80 -0.46 9.52
CA SER A 209 -13.98 -1.21 8.57
C SER A 209 -13.17 -2.34 9.23
N TRP A 210 -12.88 -2.24 10.53
CA TRP A 210 -12.25 -3.31 11.31
C TRP A 210 -13.08 -4.59 11.28
N ASP A 211 -14.41 -4.49 11.25
CA ASP A 211 -15.28 -5.66 11.39
C ASP A 211 -15.80 -6.21 10.06
N THR A 212 -15.32 -5.67 8.93
CA THR A 212 -15.68 -6.13 7.59
C THR A 212 -15.24 -7.58 7.34
N SER A 213 -15.93 -8.25 6.43
CA SER A 213 -15.63 -9.65 6.07
C SER A 213 -14.19 -9.83 5.58
N ARG A 214 -13.67 -8.89 4.79
CA ARG A 214 -12.27 -8.89 4.32
C ARG A 214 -11.28 -8.75 5.47
N ALA A 215 -11.53 -7.84 6.40
CA ALA A 215 -10.63 -7.59 7.52
C ALA A 215 -10.63 -8.78 8.50
N ARG A 216 -11.80 -9.37 8.77
CA ARG A 216 -11.92 -10.61 9.55
C ARG A 216 -11.15 -11.77 8.90
N THR A 217 -11.37 -12.00 7.61
CA THR A 217 -10.66 -13.05 6.86
C THR A 217 -9.15 -12.85 6.92
N TYR A 218 -8.66 -11.61 6.72
CA TYR A 218 -7.23 -11.31 6.84
C TYR A 218 -6.69 -11.62 8.24
N ARG A 219 -7.41 -11.22 9.29
CA ARG A 219 -6.99 -11.50 10.67
C ARG A 219 -6.93 -12.98 10.98
N GLU A 220 -7.92 -13.75 10.54
CA GLU A 220 -7.96 -15.21 10.71
C GLU A 220 -6.79 -15.90 10.00
N LEU A 221 -6.43 -15.45 8.79
CA LEU A 221 -5.30 -15.99 8.02
C LEU A 221 -3.92 -15.66 8.61
N HIS A 222 -3.83 -14.60 9.42
CA HIS A 222 -2.57 -14.08 9.95
C HIS A 222 -2.50 -14.11 11.49
N ASP A 223 -3.41 -14.85 12.14
CA ASP A 223 -3.51 -14.99 13.60
C ASP A 223 -3.52 -13.64 14.36
N ILE A 224 -4.20 -12.63 13.78
CA ILE A 224 -4.30 -11.30 14.38
C ILE A 224 -5.51 -11.26 15.32
N PRO A 225 -5.33 -10.92 16.61
CA PRO A 225 -6.45 -10.85 17.56
C PRO A 225 -7.53 -9.85 17.12
N HIS A 226 -8.80 -10.26 17.25
CA HIS A 226 -9.96 -9.46 16.81
C HIS A 226 -10.26 -8.27 17.72
N ASP A 227 -9.74 -8.28 18.95
CA ASP A 227 -9.98 -7.29 19.99
C ASP A 227 -9.03 -6.09 19.95
N LEU A 228 -8.00 -6.09 19.09
CA LEU A 228 -7.05 -4.97 18.97
C LEU A 228 -7.71 -3.64 18.60
N GLY A 229 -8.62 -3.68 17.63
CA GLY A 229 -9.21 -2.50 17.00
C GLY A 229 -8.26 -1.77 16.05
N THR A 230 -8.68 -0.61 15.55
CA THR A 230 -7.89 0.24 14.63
C THR A 230 -7.91 1.69 15.09
N ALA A 231 -6.85 2.45 14.85
CA ALA A 231 -6.87 3.90 15.02
C ALA A 231 -7.36 4.59 13.73
N ALA A 232 -7.87 5.81 13.88
CA ALA A 232 -8.20 6.71 12.77
C ALA A 232 -7.28 7.92 12.79
N ILE A 233 -6.40 8.02 11.80
CA ILE A 233 -5.42 9.08 11.63
C ILE A 233 -6.05 10.18 10.79
N VAL A 234 -6.22 11.36 11.37
CA VAL A 234 -6.75 12.55 10.69
C VAL A 234 -5.57 13.48 10.40
N GLN A 235 -5.30 13.71 9.12
CA GLN A 235 -4.09 14.42 8.70
C GLN A 235 -4.42 15.44 7.60
N THR A 236 -3.83 16.63 7.67
CA THR A 236 -3.93 17.68 6.64
C THR A 236 -3.64 17.11 5.26
N MET A 237 -4.49 17.42 4.28
CA MET A 237 -4.23 17.02 2.89
C MET A 237 -3.00 17.74 2.34
N VAL A 238 -2.20 16.96 1.62
CA VAL A 238 -1.21 17.45 0.66
C VAL A 238 -1.60 16.87 -0.68
N PHE A 239 -1.66 17.72 -1.71
CA PHE A 239 -2.22 17.38 -3.01
C PHE A 239 -1.10 17.13 -4.02
N GLY A 240 -0.83 15.85 -4.32
CA GLY A 240 0.06 15.45 -5.41
C GLY A 240 -0.48 15.78 -6.81
N ASN A 241 -1.73 16.22 -6.90
CA ASN A 241 -2.43 16.62 -8.12
C ASN A 241 -2.70 18.13 -8.21
N ARG A 242 -2.01 18.96 -7.41
CA ARG A 242 -2.25 20.42 -7.37
C ARG A 242 -1.73 21.14 -8.62
N ASP A 243 -0.52 20.87 -9.06
CA ASP A 243 0.16 21.55 -10.18
C ASP A 243 1.20 20.62 -10.83
N ASP A 244 1.94 21.10 -11.83
CA ASP A 244 2.94 20.31 -12.56
C ASP A 244 4.18 19.96 -11.72
N HIS A 245 4.35 20.66 -10.59
CA HIS A 245 5.36 20.45 -9.56
C HIS A 245 4.81 19.65 -8.37
N SER A 246 3.74 18.90 -8.60
CA SER A 246 3.12 18.05 -7.60
C SER A 246 3.13 16.59 -8.06
N GLY A 247 3.21 15.68 -7.10
CA GLY A 247 3.15 14.26 -7.38
C GLY A 247 3.15 13.44 -6.10
N THR A 248 3.05 12.14 -6.26
CA THR A 248 2.98 11.19 -5.16
C THR A 248 3.77 9.96 -5.53
N GLY A 249 4.27 9.25 -4.53
CA GLY A 249 5.01 8.03 -4.79
C GLY A 249 5.17 7.17 -3.55
N VAL A 250 5.76 6.02 -3.81
CA VAL A 250 6.22 5.13 -2.77
C VAL A 250 7.69 4.81 -3.03
N ALA A 251 8.47 4.71 -1.97
CA ALA A 251 9.89 4.43 -2.07
C ALA A 251 10.30 3.39 -1.04
N PHE A 252 11.17 2.49 -1.46
CA PHE A 252 11.98 1.63 -0.60
C PHE A 252 13.39 2.21 -0.57
N SER A 253 14.05 2.16 0.58
CA SER A 253 15.45 2.61 0.68
C SER A 253 16.42 1.69 -0.07
N ARG A 254 16.03 0.42 -0.25
CA ARG A 254 16.75 -0.61 -1.01
C ARG A 254 15.77 -1.33 -1.95
N ASP A 255 16.25 -1.93 -3.03
CA ASP A 255 15.43 -2.69 -3.97
C ASP A 255 14.76 -3.90 -3.27
N PRO A 256 13.42 -3.95 -3.19
CA PRO A 256 12.70 -5.02 -2.48
C PRO A 256 12.83 -6.39 -3.13
N ASN A 257 13.21 -6.46 -4.41
CA ASN A 257 13.35 -7.70 -5.16
C ASN A 257 14.76 -8.28 -5.07
N THR A 258 15.79 -7.42 -5.09
CA THR A 258 17.20 -7.85 -5.14
C THR A 258 17.97 -7.59 -3.85
N GLY A 259 17.49 -6.70 -2.99
CA GLY A 259 18.17 -6.20 -1.80
C GLY A 259 19.28 -5.18 -2.09
N GLU A 260 19.42 -4.73 -3.35
CA GLU A 260 20.43 -3.76 -3.73
C GLU A 260 20.23 -2.42 -3.01
N ASN A 261 21.33 -1.81 -2.56
CA ASN A 261 21.33 -0.52 -1.87
C ASN A 261 21.15 0.65 -2.85
N ILE A 262 19.97 0.69 -3.48
CA ILE A 262 19.49 1.76 -4.35
C ILE A 262 18.05 2.11 -3.97
N PRO A 263 17.68 3.40 -3.89
CA PRO A 263 16.29 3.78 -3.72
C PRO A 263 15.44 3.23 -4.87
N PHE A 264 14.40 2.48 -4.53
CA PHE A 264 13.54 1.79 -5.49
C PHE A 264 12.09 2.15 -5.24
N GLY A 265 11.27 2.29 -6.29
CA GLY A 265 9.84 2.50 -6.10
C GLY A 265 9.18 3.10 -7.32
N GLU A 266 8.07 3.79 -7.08
CA GLU A 266 7.21 4.31 -8.13
C GLU A 266 6.74 5.72 -7.80
N VAL A 267 6.59 6.55 -8.83
CA VAL A 267 6.11 7.92 -8.74
C VAL A 267 5.05 8.20 -9.81
N LEU A 268 4.06 9.03 -9.47
CA LEU A 268 3.09 9.62 -10.38
C LEU A 268 3.09 11.14 -10.20
N PHE A 269 3.26 11.85 -11.30
CA PHE A 269 3.21 13.32 -11.34
C PHE A 269 1.77 13.78 -11.57
N GLY A 270 1.30 14.80 -10.84
CA GLY A 270 -0.05 15.35 -11.01
C GLY A 270 -1.20 14.45 -10.51
N HIS A 271 -0.92 13.48 -9.65
CA HIS A 271 -1.89 12.46 -9.19
C HIS A 271 -1.96 12.34 -7.66
N GLN A 272 -2.97 11.62 -7.14
CA GLN A 272 -3.10 11.31 -5.70
C GLN A 272 -2.61 9.89 -5.39
N GLY A 273 -2.22 9.63 -4.14
CA GLY A 273 -1.57 8.36 -3.75
C GLY A 273 -2.40 7.10 -4.06
N GLU A 274 -3.72 7.22 -4.10
CA GLU A 274 -4.64 6.15 -4.52
C GLU A 274 -4.36 5.67 -5.96
N ASP A 275 -3.98 6.58 -6.86
CA ASP A 275 -3.70 6.26 -8.25
C ASP A 275 -2.44 5.38 -8.39
N VAL A 276 -1.48 5.48 -7.45
CA VAL A 276 -0.28 4.64 -7.40
C VAL A 276 -0.63 3.21 -6.95
N VAL A 277 -1.45 3.08 -5.92
CA VAL A 277 -1.71 1.79 -5.26
C VAL A 277 -2.79 0.98 -5.97
N SER A 278 -3.78 1.65 -6.57
CA SER A 278 -4.87 0.99 -7.32
C SER A 278 -4.38 0.21 -8.53
N GLY A 279 -3.22 0.61 -9.09
CA GLY A 279 -2.67 0.03 -10.31
C GLY A 279 -3.43 0.41 -11.58
N ARG A 280 -4.43 1.29 -11.50
CA ARG A 280 -5.21 1.76 -12.67
C ARG A 280 -4.44 2.75 -13.52
N SER A 281 -3.55 3.53 -12.90
CA SER A 281 -2.66 4.47 -13.57
C SER A 281 -1.29 3.86 -13.83
N LEU A 282 -0.70 4.18 -14.99
CA LEU A 282 0.65 3.76 -15.33
C LEU A 282 1.66 4.59 -14.54
N THR A 283 2.26 3.98 -13.53
CA THR A 283 3.32 4.54 -12.69
C THR A 283 4.63 4.68 -13.44
N ARG A 284 5.51 5.56 -12.94
CA ARG A 284 6.88 5.73 -13.41
C ARG A 284 7.89 5.22 -12.39
N PRO A 285 9.05 4.71 -12.81
CA PRO A 285 10.14 4.39 -11.90
C PRO A 285 10.55 5.58 -11.03
N LEU A 286 10.84 5.34 -9.75
CA LEU A 286 11.17 6.39 -8.78
C LEU A 286 12.35 7.27 -9.23
N HIS A 287 13.35 6.70 -9.92
CA HIS A 287 14.53 7.44 -10.35
C HIS A 287 14.24 8.57 -11.35
N GLU A 288 13.10 8.53 -12.07
CA GLU A 288 12.69 9.66 -12.93
C GLU A 288 12.42 10.94 -12.12
N LEU A 289 12.17 10.82 -10.81
CA LEU A 289 12.05 11.97 -9.92
C LEU A 289 13.36 12.77 -9.83
N ALA A 290 14.51 12.12 -9.97
CA ALA A 290 15.83 12.77 -9.92
C ALA A 290 16.00 13.80 -11.04
N ASP A 291 15.49 13.49 -12.23
CA ASP A 291 15.57 14.38 -13.39
C ASP A 291 14.47 15.45 -13.38
N ARG A 292 13.25 15.08 -12.96
CA ARG A 292 12.08 15.97 -13.02
C ARG A 292 11.98 16.93 -11.83
N GLU A 293 12.28 16.48 -10.62
CA GLU A 293 12.21 17.28 -9.38
C GLU A 293 13.46 17.03 -8.50
N PRO A 294 14.65 17.54 -8.88
CA PRO A 294 15.91 17.20 -8.22
C PRO A 294 15.96 17.54 -6.72
N ALA A 295 15.29 18.63 -6.33
CA ALA A 295 15.20 19.04 -4.92
C ALA A 295 14.36 18.06 -4.09
N VAL A 296 13.22 17.60 -4.64
CA VAL A 296 12.36 16.58 -4.01
C VAL A 296 13.10 15.25 -3.91
N TRP A 297 13.79 14.84 -4.98
CA TRP A 297 14.63 13.63 -4.97
C TRP A 297 15.70 13.68 -3.88
N THR A 298 16.43 14.78 -3.78
CA THR A 298 17.48 14.95 -2.76
C THR A 298 16.90 14.84 -1.35
N ALA A 299 15.78 15.52 -1.09
CA ALA A 299 15.08 15.44 0.19
C ALA A 299 14.54 14.04 0.50
N LEU A 300 14.07 13.31 -0.51
CA LEU A 300 13.58 11.94 -0.36
C LEU A 300 14.72 10.98 -0.02
N VAL A 301 15.87 11.08 -0.70
CA VAL A 301 17.04 10.24 -0.41
C VAL A 301 17.58 10.51 1.01
N ASP A 302 17.64 11.78 1.44
CA ASP A 302 17.97 12.13 2.83
C ASP A 302 16.98 11.49 3.82
N ALA A 303 15.67 11.59 3.54
CA ALA A 303 14.63 11.02 4.37
C ALA A 303 14.78 9.49 4.49
N LEU A 304 15.00 8.78 3.38
CA LEU A 304 15.22 7.33 3.36
C LEU A 304 16.45 6.95 4.21
N SER A 305 17.55 7.69 4.07
CA SER A 305 18.78 7.45 4.85
C SER A 305 18.56 7.65 6.35
N ARG A 306 17.87 8.71 6.75
CA ARG A 306 17.56 8.99 8.18
C ARG A 306 16.64 7.94 8.78
N VAL A 307 15.65 7.49 8.02
CA VAL A 307 14.72 6.44 8.45
C VAL A 307 15.45 5.11 8.59
N GLU A 308 16.27 4.73 7.61
CA GLU A 308 17.07 3.50 7.66
C GLU A 308 18.06 3.51 8.83
N GLY A 309 18.73 4.64 9.07
CA GLY A 309 19.61 4.81 10.23
C GLY A 309 18.88 4.75 11.58
N HIS A 310 17.61 5.17 11.65
CA HIS A 310 16.81 5.07 12.87
C HIS A 310 16.33 3.64 13.15
N TYR A 311 15.80 2.96 12.13
CA TYR A 311 15.27 1.61 12.29
C TYR A 311 16.37 0.53 12.20
N LEU A 312 17.58 0.89 11.79
CA LEU A 312 18.69 -0.03 11.52
C LEU A 312 18.24 -1.15 10.56
N ASP A 313 17.40 -0.79 9.59
CA ASP A 313 16.82 -1.70 8.61
C ASP A 313 16.27 -0.92 7.42
N ALA A 314 16.21 -1.59 6.27
CA ALA A 314 15.68 -0.99 5.06
C ALA A 314 14.18 -0.70 5.21
N CYS A 315 13.78 0.47 4.71
CA CYS A 315 12.46 1.02 4.98
C CYS A 315 11.63 1.15 3.70
N TYR A 316 10.32 1.26 3.89
CA TYR A 316 9.37 1.71 2.89
C TYR A 316 8.70 2.97 3.39
N VAL A 317 8.55 3.94 2.49
CA VAL A 317 7.86 5.21 2.75
C VAL A 317 6.83 5.50 1.67
N GLU A 318 5.73 6.14 2.08
CA GLU A 318 4.79 6.80 1.18
C GLU A 318 5.06 8.30 1.28
N PHE A 319 5.10 8.98 0.14
CA PHE A 319 5.35 10.42 0.09
C PHE A 319 4.47 11.11 -0.94
N THR A 320 4.25 12.39 -0.73
CA THR A 320 3.66 13.31 -1.69
C THR A 320 4.51 14.55 -1.72
N PHE A 321 4.67 15.16 -2.88
CA PHE A 321 5.21 16.51 -2.98
C PHE A 321 4.17 17.42 -3.61
N GLN A 322 4.09 18.64 -3.10
CA GLN A 322 3.15 19.65 -3.56
C GLN A 322 3.91 20.93 -3.82
N ALA A 323 3.79 21.46 -5.04
CA ALA A 323 4.51 22.65 -5.46
C ALA A 323 6.02 22.59 -5.14
N GLY A 324 6.65 21.43 -5.36
CA GLY A 324 8.08 21.19 -5.11
C GLY A 324 8.46 20.89 -3.65
N GLU A 325 7.53 20.88 -2.70
CA GLU A 325 7.81 20.56 -1.30
C GLU A 325 7.48 19.10 -0.96
N LEU A 326 8.45 18.35 -0.42
CA LEU A 326 8.28 16.96 -0.01
C LEU A 326 7.51 16.82 1.32
N TRP A 327 6.61 15.84 1.38
CA TRP A 327 5.88 15.44 2.58
C TRP A 327 5.86 13.92 2.74
N MET A 328 6.26 13.46 3.92
CA MET A 328 6.27 12.05 4.32
C MET A 328 4.91 11.67 4.90
N LEU A 329 4.26 10.67 4.31
CA LEU A 329 2.91 10.25 4.65
C LEU A 329 2.85 8.93 5.41
N GLN A 330 3.86 8.08 5.27
CA GLN A 330 3.92 6.82 5.99
C GLN A 330 5.34 6.28 6.01
N VAL A 331 5.66 5.52 7.04
CA VAL A 331 6.84 4.66 7.08
C VAL A 331 6.45 3.27 7.57
N ARG A 332 7.07 2.24 7.01
CA ARG A 332 7.00 0.86 7.49
C ARG A 332 8.35 0.15 7.24
N PRO A 333 8.64 -0.95 7.94
CA PRO A 333 9.74 -1.83 7.56
C PRO A 333 9.55 -2.31 6.11
N GLY A 334 10.63 -2.37 5.32
CA GLY A 334 10.53 -2.76 3.91
C GLY A 334 10.07 -4.21 3.69
N ARG A 335 10.28 -5.09 4.69
CA ARG A 335 9.92 -6.53 4.70
C ARG A 335 10.39 -7.24 3.42
N PHE A 336 11.70 -7.48 3.36
CA PHE A 336 12.37 -8.19 2.28
C PHE A 336 12.21 -9.70 2.46
N VAL A 337 12.22 -10.44 1.34
CA VAL A 337 12.10 -11.91 1.32
C VAL A 337 13.24 -12.55 0.53
N GLY A 338 13.50 -13.84 0.75
CA GLY A 338 14.47 -14.61 -0.04
C GLY A 338 15.88 -13.99 -0.07
N GLY A 339 16.49 -13.98 -1.25
CA GLY A 339 17.84 -13.42 -1.45
C GLY A 339 17.95 -11.95 -1.06
N ALA A 340 16.91 -11.15 -1.26
CA ALA A 340 16.91 -9.74 -0.88
C ALA A 340 17.03 -9.56 0.65
N ALA A 341 16.32 -10.37 1.44
CA ALA A 341 16.43 -10.34 2.90
C ALA A 341 17.84 -10.68 3.39
N VAL A 342 18.46 -11.70 2.76
CA VAL A 342 19.83 -12.11 3.07
C VAL A 342 20.81 -11.01 2.72
N ARG A 343 20.71 -10.43 1.52
CA ARG A 343 21.58 -9.35 1.07
C ARG A 343 21.49 -8.14 2.00
N VAL A 344 20.28 -7.64 2.29
CA VAL A 344 20.08 -6.50 3.19
C VAL A 344 20.70 -6.75 4.57
N ALA A 345 20.46 -7.92 5.17
CA ALA A 345 21.03 -8.25 6.48
C ALA A 345 22.56 -8.33 6.46
N THR A 346 23.16 -8.90 5.40
CA THR A 346 24.62 -8.96 5.27
C THR A 346 25.25 -7.60 4.97
N ASP A 347 24.61 -6.79 4.12
CA ASP A 347 25.10 -5.47 3.73
C ASP A 347 25.07 -4.52 4.94
N LEU A 348 23.97 -4.50 5.71
CA LEU A 348 23.87 -3.72 6.95
C LEU A 348 24.94 -4.11 7.98
N ALA A 349 25.31 -5.40 8.05
CA ALA A 349 26.37 -5.86 8.94
C ALA A 349 27.78 -5.46 8.44
N ASP A 350 28.01 -5.52 7.13
CA ASP A 350 29.26 -5.10 6.50
C ASP A 350 29.45 -3.57 6.59
N GLU A 351 28.36 -2.81 6.47
CA GLU A 351 28.27 -1.36 6.70
C GLU A 351 28.38 -1.00 8.20
N ARG A 352 28.40 -1.99 9.10
CA ARG A 352 28.46 -1.86 10.57
C ARG A 352 27.28 -1.11 11.18
N VAL A 353 26.14 -1.09 10.49
CA VAL A 353 24.86 -0.57 11.01
C VAL A 353 24.30 -1.54 12.05
N ILE A 354 24.52 -2.84 11.85
CA ILE A 354 24.12 -3.92 12.77
C ILE A 354 25.29 -4.89 12.99
N THR A 355 25.20 -5.68 14.06
CA THR A 355 26.12 -6.78 14.33
C THR A 355 25.80 -8.02 13.48
N ARG A 356 26.75 -8.95 13.37
CA ARG A 356 26.51 -10.25 12.71
C ARG A 356 25.42 -11.06 13.40
N HIS A 357 25.32 -10.98 14.73
CA HIS A 357 24.26 -11.67 15.50
C HIS A 357 22.88 -11.11 15.13
N GLU A 358 22.77 -9.80 15.07
CA GLU A 358 21.55 -9.12 14.64
C GLU A 358 21.19 -9.42 13.18
N ALA A 359 22.17 -9.53 12.28
CA ALA A 359 21.93 -9.95 10.89
C ALA A 359 21.38 -11.37 10.81
N LEU A 360 21.94 -12.31 11.59
CA LEU A 360 21.44 -13.69 11.67
C LEU A 360 19.99 -13.72 12.16
N LEU A 361 19.65 -12.95 13.20
CA LEU A 361 18.30 -12.91 13.77
C LEU A 361 17.26 -12.21 12.89
N ARG A 362 17.68 -11.31 11.99
CA ARG A 362 16.78 -10.64 11.01
C ARG A 362 16.33 -11.56 9.88
N VAL A 363 17.12 -12.58 9.53
CA VAL A 363 16.76 -13.55 8.49
C VAL A 363 16.04 -14.73 9.15
N SER A 364 14.84 -15.06 8.68
CA SER A 364 14.13 -16.25 9.13
C SER A 364 14.58 -17.50 8.33
N PRO A 365 14.52 -18.70 8.91
CA PRO A 365 14.77 -19.94 8.15
C PRO A 365 13.80 -20.10 6.95
N GLN A 366 12.60 -19.53 7.03
CA GLN A 366 11.63 -19.51 5.93
C GLN A 366 12.11 -18.65 4.75
N HIS A 367 12.85 -17.56 5.00
CA HIS A 367 13.46 -16.79 3.92
C HIS A 367 14.44 -17.65 3.11
N LEU A 368 15.19 -18.56 3.77
CA LEU A 368 16.16 -19.42 3.11
C LEU A 368 15.54 -20.42 2.12
N GLN A 369 14.27 -20.81 2.32
CA GLN A 369 13.55 -21.66 1.37
C GLN A 369 13.43 -21.02 -0.02
N HIS A 370 13.45 -19.68 -0.09
CA HIS A 370 13.31 -18.91 -1.32
C HIS A 370 14.61 -18.19 -1.75
N VAL A 371 15.74 -18.41 -1.07
CA VAL A 371 17.01 -17.77 -1.46
C VAL A 371 17.53 -18.37 -2.76
N ARG A 372 17.41 -19.68 -2.94
CA ARG A 372 17.68 -20.36 -4.21
C ARG A 372 16.44 -20.28 -5.09
N THR A 373 16.04 -19.07 -5.45
CA THR A 373 14.77 -18.82 -6.15
C THR A 373 14.69 -19.69 -7.41
N PRO A 374 13.69 -20.60 -7.50
CA PRO A 374 13.44 -21.32 -8.73
C PRO A 374 13.10 -20.30 -9.83
N ARG A 375 13.62 -20.53 -11.03
CA ARG A 375 13.42 -19.71 -12.22
C ARG A 375 12.96 -20.60 -13.36
N ILE A 376 12.11 -20.08 -14.24
CA ILE A 376 11.84 -20.79 -15.50
C ILE A 376 13.18 -20.90 -16.25
N ALA A 377 13.56 -22.12 -16.62
CA ALA A 377 14.80 -22.35 -17.34
C ALA A 377 14.71 -21.63 -18.69
N ALA A 378 15.72 -20.83 -19.01
CA ALA A 378 15.84 -20.23 -20.33
C ALA A 378 16.04 -21.35 -21.37
N SER A 379 14.95 -21.77 -22.02
CA SER A 379 14.97 -22.75 -23.10
C SER A 379 14.01 -22.33 -24.21
N ALA A 380 14.32 -22.71 -25.45
CA ALA A 380 13.43 -22.50 -26.59
C ALA A 380 12.12 -23.32 -26.48
N GLU A 381 12.04 -24.25 -25.52
CA GLU A 381 10.87 -25.09 -25.26
C GLU A 381 9.90 -24.47 -24.24
N ALA A 382 10.34 -23.44 -23.49
CA ALA A 382 9.47 -22.72 -22.58
C ALA A 382 8.49 -21.84 -23.40
N ASP A 383 7.22 -22.22 -23.43
CA ASP A 383 6.18 -21.48 -24.14
C ASP A 383 5.76 -20.23 -23.35
N ILE A 384 6.63 -19.22 -23.35
CA ILE A 384 6.38 -17.92 -22.72
C ILE A 384 5.27 -17.20 -23.49
N VAL A 385 4.13 -17.01 -22.84
CA VAL A 385 2.94 -16.38 -23.42
C VAL A 385 2.85 -14.90 -23.07
N ALA A 386 3.47 -14.47 -21.96
CA ALA A 386 3.43 -13.08 -21.53
C ALA A 386 4.62 -12.71 -20.63
N ARG A 387 4.87 -11.40 -20.48
CA ARG A 387 5.84 -10.81 -19.54
C ARG A 387 5.24 -9.59 -18.85
N GLY A 388 5.52 -9.46 -17.56
CA GLY A 388 5.21 -8.29 -16.75
C GLY A 388 6.34 -7.99 -15.78
N VAL A 389 6.02 -7.32 -14.67
CA VAL A 389 6.95 -7.01 -13.59
C VAL A 389 6.89 -8.12 -12.53
N GLY A 390 8.05 -8.72 -12.23
CA GLY A 390 8.18 -9.63 -11.09
C GLY A 390 7.97 -8.87 -9.78
N ALA A 391 6.89 -9.19 -9.06
CA ALA A 391 6.47 -8.47 -7.86
C ALA A 391 6.78 -9.20 -6.56
N CYS A 392 6.82 -10.54 -6.60
CA CYS A 392 7.23 -11.38 -5.49
C CYS A 392 7.99 -12.59 -6.03
N PRO A 393 9.23 -12.84 -5.61
CA PRO A 393 10.06 -13.93 -6.14
C PRO A 393 9.45 -15.34 -5.99
N GLY A 394 9.89 -16.24 -6.88
CA GLY A 394 9.55 -17.67 -6.87
C GLY A 394 8.85 -18.13 -8.16
N VAL A 395 8.65 -19.44 -8.30
CA VAL A 395 7.91 -20.03 -9.41
C VAL A 395 6.69 -20.76 -8.88
N ALA A 396 5.52 -20.47 -9.46
CA ALA A 396 4.27 -21.16 -9.16
C ALA A 396 3.72 -21.79 -10.43
N VAL A 397 3.29 -23.05 -10.30
CA VAL A 397 2.59 -23.81 -11.35
C VAL A 397 1.17 -24.04 -10.88
N GLY A 398 0.17 -23.78 -11.70
CA GLY A 398 -1.22 -24.00 -11.32
C GLY A 398 -2.20 -23.76 -12.44
N LYS A 399 -3.47 -24.14 -12.20
CA LYS A 399 -4.56 -23.88 -13.13
C LYS A 399 -4.98 -22.42 -13.07
N VAL A 400 -5.24 -21.80 -14.22
CA VAL A 400 -5.75 -20.42 -14.30
C VAL A 400 -7.12 -20.33 -13.66
N ALA A 401 -7.33 -19.37 -12.76
CA ALA A 401 -8.64 -18.94 -12.26
C ALA A 401 -8.83 -17.45 -12.54
N THR A 402 -9.95 -17.09 -13.16
CA THR A 402 -10.24 -15.70 -13.59
C THR A 402 -10.99 -14.88 -12.53
N THR A 403 -11.51 -15.57 -11.51
CA THR A 403 -12.27 -14.96 -10.40
C THR A 403 -11.80 -15.51 -9.05
N THR A 404 -12.06 -14.74 -8.00
CA THR A 404 -11.81 -15.14 -6.61
C THR A 404 -12.56 -16.42 -6.24
N ASP A 405 -13.84 -16.54 -6.64
CA ASP A 405 -14.64 -17.74 -6.35
C ASP A 405 -14.15 -18.97 -7.10
N ALA A 406 -13.72 -18.82 -8.36
CA ALA A 406 -13.06 -19.89 -9.10
C ALA A 406 -11.76 -20.32 -8.42
N ALA A 407 -10.94 -19.36 -7.96
CA ALA A 407 -9.68 -19.69 -7.30
C ALA A 407 -9.90 -20.49 -6.00
N VAL A 408 -10.86 -20.08 -5.18
CA VAL A 408 -11.23 -20.81 -3.95
C VAL A 408 -11.73 -22.22 -4.29
N ARG A 409 -12.66 -22.36 -5.23
CA ARG A 409 -13.18 -23.67 -5.65
C ARG A 409 -12.08 -24.59 -6.18
N MET A 410 -11.26 -24.10 -7.10
CA MET A 410 -10.24 -24.90 -7.79
C MET A 410 -9.07 -25.25 -6.89
N SER A 411 -8.78 -24.45 -5.86
CA SER A 411 -7.71 -24.72 -4.90
C SER A 411 -7.91 -26.01 -4.11
N ALA A 412 -9.15 -26.49 -3.99
CA ALA A 412 -9.47 -27.77 -3.36
C ALA A 412 -8.95 -28.97 -4.18
N ASP A 413 -8.83 -28.82 -5.50
CA ASP A 413 -8.42 -29.86 -6.43
C ASP A 413 -6.92 -29.78 -6.81
N GLY A 414 -6.25 -28.68 -6.48
CA GLY A 414 -4.82 -28.50 -6.73
C GLY A 414 -4.38 -27.02 -6.85
N PRO A 415 -3.11 -26.79 -7.21
CA PRO A 415 -2.55 -25.44 -7.31
C PRO A 415 -3.26 -24.55 -8.35
N VAL A 416 -3.43 -23.26 -8.02
CA VAL A 416 -4.15 -22.28 -8.83
C VAL A 416 -3.32 -21.03 -9.04
N ILE A 417 -3.39 -20.44 -10.24
CA ILE A 417 -2.88 -19.11 -10.54
C ILE A 417 -4.07 -18.17 -10.71
N LEU A 418 -4.22 -17.20 -9.81
CA LEU A 418 -5.28 -16.19 -9.90
C LEU A 418 -4.86 -15.12 -10.90
N VAL A 419 -5.66 -14.95 -11.96
CA VAL A 419 -5.42 -13.97 -13.02
C VAL A 419 -6.54 -12.91 -13.01
N ARG A 420 -6.18 -11.64 -12.80
CA ARG A 420 -7.14 -10.54 -12.66
C ARG A 420 -6.68 -9.29 -13.43
N PRO A 421 -7.59 -8.35 -13.81
CA PRO A 421 -7.16 -7.05 -14.33
C PRO A 421 -6.30 -6.28 -13.31
N GLU A 422 -6.85 -6.09 -12.12
CA GLU A 422 -6.17 -5.69 -10.89
C GLU A 422 -6.78 -6.48 -9.73
N THR A 423 -6.17 -6.39 -8.55
CA THR A 423 -6.76 -6.98 -7.33
C THR A 423 -7.15 -5.87 -6.38
N SER A 424 -8.19 -6.13 -5.60
CA SER A 424 -8.61 -5.25 -4.52
C SER A 424 -8.69 -6.01 -3.19
N PRO A 425 -8.92 -5.31 -2.07
CA PRO A 425 -9.08 -5.95 -0.76
C PRO A 425 -10.24 -6.96 -0.72
N HIS A 426 -11.18 -6.89 -1.66
CA HIS A 426 -12.28 -7.84 -1.79
C HIS A 426 -11.84 -9.19 -2.37
N ASP A 427 -10.68 -9.26 -3.02
CA ASP A 427 -10.12 -10.49 -3.59
C ASP A 427 -9.36 -11.36 -2.58
N MET A 428 -9.32 -10.98 -1.30
CA MET A 428 -8.47 -11.63 -0.28
C MET A 428 -8.62 -13.15 -0.18
N ARG A 429 -9.85 -13.67 -0.30
CA ARG A 429 -10.08 -15.12 -0.28
C ARG A 429 -9.42 -15.83 -1.46
N GLY A 430 -9.46 -15.21 -2.64
CA GLY A 430 -8.84 -15.73 -3.86
C GLY A 430 -7.33 -15.63 -3.79
N LEU A 431 -6.80 -14.49 -3.32
CA LEU A 431 -5.37 -14.29 -3.07
C LEU A 431 -4.83 -15.32 -2.06
N ALA A 432 -5.59 -15.63 -1.01
CA ALA A 432 -5.26 -16.64 -0.03
C ALA A 432 -5.30 -18.08 -0.58
N ALA A 433 -6.24 -18.38 -1.48
CA ALA A 433 -6.34 -19.70 -2.11
C ALA A 433 -5.29 -19.95 -3.22
N ALA A 434 -4.87 -18.90 -3.93
CA ALA A 434 -4.00 -19.04 -5.10
C ALA A 434 -2.55 -19.40 -4.73
N THR A 435 -1.88 -20.22 -5.52
CA THR A 435 -0.44 -20.51 -5.40
C THR A 435 0.41 -19.39 -5.99
N GLY A 436 -0.13 -18.64 -6.96
CA GLY A 436 0.53 -17.49 -7.58
C GLY A 436 -0.48 -16.49 -8.15
N ILE A 437 -0.02 -15.27 -8.41
CA ILE A 437 -0.89 -14.14 -8.78
C ILE A 437 -0.38 -13.51 -10.08
N VAL A 438 -1.28 -13.26 -11.02
CA VAL A 438 -1.01 -12.50 -12.25
C VAL A 438 -1.99 -11.36 -12.38
N THR A 439 -1.49 -10.16 -12.68
CA THR A 439 -2.36 -9.01 -12.98
C THR A 439 -2.00 -8.31 -14.28
N ALA A 440 -3.01 -7.80 -14.98
CA ALA A 440 -2.82 -7.05 -16.22
C ALA A 440 -2.25 -5.66 -15.95
N ARG A 441 -2.69 -5.03 -14.85
CA ARG A 441 -2.33 -3.68 -14.45
C ARG A 441 -1.66 -3.65 -13.09
N GLY A 442 -1.03 -2.51 -12.77
CA GLY A 442 -0.33 -2.27 -11.51
C GLY A 442 1.17 -2.56 -11.54
N GLY A 443 1.92 -1.80 -10.74
CA GLY A 443 3.38 -1.93 -10.59
C GLY A 443 3.82 -2.62 -9.30
N PRO A 444 5.12 -2.62 -8.98
CA PRO A 444 5.69 -3.16 -7.75
C PRO A 444 5.01 -2.71 -6.45
N ALA A 445 4.36 -1.55 -6.43
CA ALA A 445 3.64 -0.99 -5.29
C ALA A 445 2.14 -1.29 -5.27
N SER A 446 1.60 -1.91 -6.32
CA SER A 446 0.17 -2.22 -6.43
C SER A 446 -0.33 -3.13 -5.29
N HIS A 447 -1.64 -3.13 -5.06
CA HIS A 447 -2.28 -4.02 -4.09
C HIS A 447 -1.84 -5.49 -4.26
N ALA A 448 -1.83 -5.99 -5.51
CA ALA A 448 -1.42 -7.35 -5.83
C ALA A 448 0.02 -7.63 -5.38
N ALA A 449 0.95 -6.72 -5.70
CA ALA A 449 2.36 -6.86 -5.38
C ALA A 449 2.63 -6.82 -3.87
N VAL A 450 1.99 -5.89 -3.16
CA VAL A 450 2.15 -5.73 -1.71
C VAL A 450 1.59 -6.95 -0.96
N VAL A 451 0.40 -7.43 -1.33
CA VAL A 451 -0.21 -8.60 -0.68
C VAL A 451 0.56 -9.88 -1.02
N ALA A 452 0.99 -10.06 -2.27
CA ALA A 452 1.79 -11.21 -2.68
C ALA A 452 3.07 -11.37 -1.84
N ARG A 453 3.83 -10.28 -1.63
CA ARG A 453 5.03 -10.29 -0.78
C ARG A 453 4.69 -10.58 0.69
N ALA A 454 3.60 -10.00 1.20
CA ALA A 454 3.16 -10.26 2.58
C ALA A 454 2.76 -11.73 2.80
N MET A 455 2.31 -12.43 1.75
CA MET A 455 1.93 -13.85 1.80
C MET A 455 3.01 -14.80 1.29
N GLY A 456 4.14 -14.29 0.78
CA GLY A 456 5.21 -15.10 0.18
C GLY A 456 4.78 -15.84 -1.08
N LYS A 457 3.87 -15.27 -1.89
CA LYS A 457 3.31 -15.92 -3.08
C LYS A 457 3.93 -15.34 -4.35
N PRO A 458 4.47 -16.16 -5.28
CA PRO A 458 4.98 -15.68 -6.55
C PRO A 458 3.96 -14.81 -7.28
N ALA A 459 4.39 -13.65 -7.78
CA ALA A 459 3.50 -12.72 -8.44
C ALA A 459 4.14 -12.00 -9.61
N VAL A 460 3.36 -11.88 -10.69
CA VAL A 460 3.68 -11.08 -11.87
C VAL A 460 2.60 -10.01 -12.04
N VAL A 461 2.97 -8.74 -12.06
CA VAL A 461 2.02 -7.62 -12.16
C VAL A 461 2.29 -6.80 -13.40
N GLY A 462 1.29 -6.05 -13.89
CA GLY A 462 1.48 -5.19 -15.05
C GLY A 462 1.85 -5.96 -16.33
N VAL A 463 1.24 -7.13 -16.55
CA VAL A 463 1.44 -7.90 -17.78
C VAL A 463 0.77 -7.18 -18.95
N ALA A 464 1.59 -6.60 -19.82
CA ALA A 464 1.12 -5.89 -21.00
C ALA A 464 0.25 -6.82 -21.89
N ASP A 465 -0.82 -6.25 -22.46
CA ASP A 465 -1.78 -6.92 -23.34
C ASP A 465 -2.53 -8.12 -22.73
N LEU A 466 -2.52 -8.27 -21.40
CA LEU A 466 -3.34 -9.25 -20.70
C LEU A 466 -4.79 -8.75 -20.58
N ILE A 467 -5.73 -9.45 -21.20
CA ILE A 467 -7.16 -9.17 -21.11
C ILE A 467 -7.85 -10.32 -20.39
N VAL A 468 -8.56 -10.01 -19.30
CA VAL A 468 -9.31 -11.01 -18.53
C VAL A 468 -10.79 -10.89 -18.86
N GLU A 469 -11.31 -11.86 -19.61
CA GLU A 469 -12.71 -11.96 -20.02
C GLU A 469 -13.45 -12.84 -18.99
N VAL A 470 -13.88 -12.22 -17.89
CA VAL A 470 -14.53 -12.93 -16.77
C VAL A 470 -15.81 -13.67 -17.20
N ALA A 471 -16.59 -13.07 -18.10
CA ALA A 471 -17.85 -13.66 -18.58
C ALA A 471 -17.62 -14.97 -19.36
N ASP A 472 -16.51 -15.05 -20.09
CA ASP A 472 -16.16 -16.20 -20.94
C ASP A 472 -15.15 -17.14 -20.26
N ALA A 473 -14.79 -16.86 -18.99
CA ALA A 473 -13.76 -17.58 -18.23
C ALA A 473 -12.45 -17.75 -19.02
N LEU A 474 -12.00 -16.67 -19.65
CA LEU A 474 -10.89 -16.67 -20.60
C LEU A 474 -9.88 -15.56 -20.30
N VAL A 475 -8.60 -15.85 -20.53
CA VAL A 475 -7.51 -14.88 -20.49
C VAL A 475 -6.90 -14.78 -21.87
N ARG A 476 -6.75 -13.55 -22.41
CA ARG A 476 -6.06 -13.31 -23.67
C ARG A 476 -4.74 -12.60 -23.43
N THR A 477 -3.68 -13.07 -24.11
CA THR A 477 -2.36 -12.42 -24.09
C THR A 477 -1.53 -12.91 -25.29
N GLY A 478 -0.73 -12.05 -25.88
CA GLY A 478 0.13 -12.41 -27.02
C GLY A 478 -0.63 -13.02 -28.21
N GLY A 479 -1.88 -12.59 -28.44
CA GLY A 479 -2.77 -13.14 -29.48
C GLY A 479 -3.34 -14.54 -29.20
N ARG A 480 -3.09 -15.11 -28.01
CA ARG A 480 -3.59 -16.42 -27.60
C ARG A 480 -4.74 -16.31 -26.62
N ALA A 481 -5.56 -17.35 -26.56
CA ALA A 481 -6.69 -17.49 -25.66
C ALA A 481 -6.43 -18.67 -24.69
N ILE A 482 -6.37 -18.39 -23.40
CA ILE A 482 -6.07 -19.34 -22.32
C ILE A 482 -7.34 -19.49 -21.47
N ALA A 483 -7.93 -20.68 -21.50
CA ALA A 483 -9.15 -20.97 -20.75
C ALA A 483 -8.88 -21.11 -19.25
N GLU A 484 -9.86 -20.77 -18.42
CA GLU A 484 -9.90 -21.15 -17.02
C GLU A 484 -9.67 -22.67 -16.88
N GLY A 485 -8.86 -23.07 -15.91
CA GLY A 485 -8.44 -24.46 -15.74
C GLY A 485 -7.17 -24.86 -16.53
N ALA A 486 -6.73 -24.07 -17.51
CA ALA A 486 -5.48 -24.32 -18.22
C ALA A 486 -4.28 -24.22 -17.26
N LEU A 487 -3.32 -25.12 -17.41
CA LEU A 487 -2.11 -25.11 -16.59
C LEU A 487 -1.14 -24.04 -17.08
N VAL A 488 -0.70 -23.17 -16.18
CA VAL A 488 0.31 -22.15 -16.44
C VAL A 488 1.37 -22.15 -15.35
N THR A 489 2.53 -21.60 -15.69
CA THR A 489 3.65 -21.39 -14.77
C THR A 489 4.03 -19.92 -14.78
N ILE A 490 4.26 -19.35 -13.61
CA ILE A 490 4.70 -17.96 -13.46
C ILE A 490 6.05 -17.92 -12.75
N ASP A 491 6.93 -17.02 -13.19
CA ASP A 491 8.17 -16.67 -12.51
C ASP A 491 8.04 -15.24 -11.99
N GLY A 492 7.80 -15.12 -10.68
CA GLY A 492 7.63 -13.83 -10.01
C GLY A 492 8.93 -13.05 -9.82
N THR A 493 10.06 -13.56 -10.32
CA THR A 493 11.35 -12.87 -10.36
C THR A 493 11.61 -12.27 -11.74
N SER A 494 11.47 -13.06 -12.81
CA SER A 494 11.65 -12.58 -14.19
C SER A 494 10.43 -11.84 -14.73
N GLY A 495 9.27 -12.03 -14.11
CA GLY A 495 8.00 -11.55 -14.61
C GLY A 495 7.45 -12.37 -15.78
N GLU A 496 7.95 -13.59 -16.02
CA GLU A 496 7.51 -14.45 -17.12
C GLU A 496 6.26 -15.26 -16.77
N VAL A 497 5.36 -15.39 -17.74
CA VAL A 497 4.21 -16.30 -17.70
C VAL A 497 4.32 -17.28 -18.85
N ALA A 498 4.31 -18.58 -18.54
CA ALA A 498 4.45 -19.67 -19.48
C ALA A 498 3.24 -20.59 -19.47
N LEU A 499 2.89 -21.13 -20.64
CA LEU A 499 1.88 -22.18 -20.73
C LEU A 499 2.48 -23.54 -20.30
N GLY A 500 1.70 -24.33 -19.58
CA GLY A 500 2.12 -25.64 -19.09
C GLY A 500 3.08 -25.56 -17.89
N SER A 501 4.01 -26.52 -17.82
CA SER A 501 4.98 -26.67 -16.74
C SER A 501 6.39 -26.80 -17.32
N PRO A 502 7.01 -25.68 -17.75
CA PRO A 502 8.38 -25.69 -18.25
C PRO A 502 9.36 -26.14 -17.17
N ARG A 503 10.54 -26.58 -17.58
CA ARG A 503 11.60 -26.94 -16.64
C ARG A 503 11.96 -25.75 -15.76
N VAL A 504 12.07 -25.99 -14.46
CA VAL A 504 12.48 -24.99 -13.47
C VAL A 504 13.92 -25.28 -13.05
N THR A 505 14.72 -24.24 -12.94
CA THR A 505 16.11 -24.29 -12.46
C THR A 505 16.26 -23.44 -11.21
N THR A 506 17.06 -23.89 -10.25
CA THR A 506 17.42 -23.10 -9.08
C THR A 506 18.83 -22.54 -9.25
N ASN A 507 19.01 -21.26 -8.93
CA ASN A 507 20.33 -20.66 -8.97
C ASN A 507 21.25 -21.25 -7.87
N ALA A 508 22.56 -21.22 -8.12
CA ALA A 508 23.54 -21.52 -7.09
C ALA A 508 23.49 -20.49 -5.95
N ALA A 509 23.97 -20.89 -4.76
CA ALA A 509 24.08 -19.99 -3.62
C ALA A 509 24.96 -18.78 -3.96
N ASP A 510 24.43 -17.58 -3.77
CA ASP A 510 25.17 -16.34 -4.00
C ASP A 510 26.24 -16.08 -2.90
N ALA A 511 26.97 -14.97 -3.02
CA ALA A 511 28.01 -14.61 -2.05
C ALA A 511 27.43 -14.21 -0.69
N HIS A 512 26.24 -13.60 -0.64
CA HIS A 512 25.60 -13.14 0.59
C HIS A 512 25.11 -14.32 1.42
N LEU A 513 24.46 -15.31 0.79
CA LEU A 513 24.01 -16.53 1.46
C LEU A 513 25.19 -17.30 2.05
N ARG A 514 26.28 -17.50 1.29
CA ARG A 514 27.48 -18.18 1.79
C ARG A 514 28.07 -17.46 3.00
N ARG A 515 28.05 -16.12 3.00
CA ARG A 515 28.55 -15.29 4.09
C ARG A 515 27.67 -15.41 5.34
N LEU A 516 26.35 -15.27 5.20
CA LEU A 516 25.39 -15.45 6.29
C LEU A 516 25.54 -16.83 6.94
N LEU A 517 25.64 -17.89 6.13
CA LEU A 517 25.77 -19.25 6.62
C LEU A 517 27.13 -19.51 7.29
N ALA A 518 28.22 -18.88 6.82
CA ALA A 518 29.50 -18.93 7.53
C ALA A 518 29.40 -18.29 8.93
N TRP A 519 28.68 -17.16 9.05
CA TRP A 519 28.42 -16.56 10.36
C TRP A 519 27.56 -17.46 11.25
N ALA A 520 26.56 -18.15 10.67
CA ALA A 520 25.71 -19.09 11.39
C ALA A 520 26.52 -20.29 11.94
N ASP A 521 27.42 -20.85 11.14
CA ASP A 521 28.30 -21.95 11.55
C ASP A 521 29.27 -21.50 12.66
N ASP A 522 29.85 -20.30 12.54
CA ASP A 522 30.77 -19.77 13.56
C ASP A 522 30.08 -19.54 14.90
N VAL A 523 28.82 -19.09 14.90
CA VAL A 523 28.01 -18.88 16.10
C VAL A 523 27.54 -20.19 16.72
N SER A 524 27.09 -21.15 15.90
CA SER A 524 26.59 -22.44 16.38
C SER A 524 27.71 -23.41 16.78
N GLY A 525 28.95 -23.20 16.30
CA GLY A 525 30.06 -24.13 16.44
C GLY A 525 29.86 -25.45 15.67
N ASP A 526 28.83 -25.51 14.82
CA ASP A 526 28.39 -26.72 14.15
C ASP A 526 28.65 -26.61 12.64
N ARG A 527 29.51 -27.50 12.14
CA ARG A 527 29.91 -27.56 10.73
C ARG A 527 29.47 -28.86 10.06
N SER A 528 28.50 -29.56 10.65
CA SER A 528 27.92 -30.76 10.04
C SER A 528 27.18 -30.42 8.74
N GLU A 529 27.14 -31.38 7.80
CA GLU A 529 26.36 -31.22 6.58
C GLU A 529 24.87 -31.17 6.92
N ARG A 530 24.30 -29.96 6.86
CA ARG A 530 22.90 -29.65 7.09
C ARG A 530 22.37 -28.77 5.98
N ASP A 531 21.04 -28.78 5.82
CA ASP A 531 20.41 -27.79 4.96
C ASP A 531 20.59 -26.35 5.51
N GLU A 532 20.41 -25.37 4.63
CA GLU A 532 20.67 -23.96 4.95
C GLU A 532 19.77 -23.45 6.09
N ALA A 533 18.51 -23.88 6.12
CA ALA A 533 17.52 -23.50 7.13
C ALA A 533 17.87 -24.06 8.52
N GLN A 534 18.36 -25.29 8.58
CA GLN A 534 18.82 -25.95 9.80
C GLN A 534 20.08 -25.28 10.37
N ARG A 535 21.02 -24.89 9.50
CA ARG A 535 22.23 -24.15 9.93
C ARG A 535 21.88 -22.82 10.58
N LEU A 536 20.98 -22.05 9.96
CA LEU A 536 20.50 -20.79 10.53
C LEU A 536 19.70 -21.01 11.83
N SER A 537 18.86 -22.05 11.88
CA SER A 537 18.09 -22.39 13.08
C SER A 537 18.99 -22.78 14.26
N ALA A 538 20.08 -23.49 14.01
CA ALA A 538 21.08 -23.81 15.03
C ALA A 538 21.76 -22.54 15.58
N ALA A 539 22.13 -21.61 14.71
CA ALA A 539 22.67 -20.31 15.12
C ALA A 539 21.65 -19.49 15.94
N HIS A 540 20.37 -19.47 15.54
CA HIS A 540 19.31 -18.82 16.31
C HIS A 540 19.16 -19.42 17.70
N ALA A 541 19.23 -20.75 17.82
CA ALA A 541 19.17 -21.41 19.13
C ALA A 541 20.37 -20.99 19.99
N ALA A 542 21.59 -21.03 19.45
CA ALA A 542 22.79 -20.60 20.17
C ALA A 542 22.70 -19.14 20.65
N LEU A 543 22.20 -18.22 19.81
CA LEU A 543 22.04 -16.80 20.16
C LEU A 543 20.95 -16.53 21.20
N ARG A 544 19.93 -17.39 21.29
CA ARG A 544 18.89 -17.27 22.33
C ARG A 544 19.35 -17.81 23.69
N HIS A 545 20.43 -18.61 23.69
CA HIS A 545 21.01 -19.21 24.89
C HIS A 545 22.28 -18.50 25.38
N ALA A 546 22.82 -17.56 24.60
CA ALA A 546 23.92 -16.67 24.94
C ALA A 546 23.40 -15.34 25.49
#